data_AF-A0A7K4GW71-F1
#
_entry.id   AF-A0A7K4GW71-F1
#
_cell.length_a   1.000
_cell.length_b   1.000
_cell.length_c   1.000
_cell.angle_alpha   90.00
_cell.angle_beta   90.00
_cell.angle_gamma   90.00
#
_symmetry.space_group_name_H-M   'P 1'
#
loop_
_entity.id
_entity.type
_entity.pdbx_description
1 polymer ?
#
loop_
_entity_poly.entity_id
_entity_poly.type
_entity_poly.pdbx_seq_one_letter_code
_entity_poly.pdbx_strand_id
1 'polypeptide(L)'
;VILMIFHPRLVISSQQVLTEITYAFLVVTGIFTGLIAFKKKKIWLFLLAGLIFGLSYLTRPEGFLIYILMIFWILFFPQLFLKNNQTKNKRSLIFLTFSLGFFIFALPYLFFVKKELGYWAISEKSSYNFYTSFRSEYQKYGLAPAHLQTSHQESKEIAIKSDKFNYKPLSFALHHPWTIGKRAMKNILRILFDRIPSSLTYNFALV
;
A
#
# COMPACT_ATOMS: atom_id res chain seq x y z
N VAL A 1 -22.25 -1.46 3.42
CA VAL A 1 -22.56 -0.88 2.09
C VAL A 1 -23.42 0.38 2.26
N ILE A 2 -24.58 0.33 2.90
CA ILE A 2 -25.45 1.50 3.14
C ILE A 2 -24.72 2.65 3.87
N LEU A 3 -23.93 2.34 4.91
CA LEU A 3 -23.11 3.33 5.63
C LEU A 3 -22.07 4.07 4.76
N MET A 4 -21.59 3.49 3.66
CA MET A 4 -20.61 4.15 2.78
C MET A 4 -21.26 5.19 1.86
N ILE A 5 -22.53 4.99 1.49
CA ILE A 5 -23.29 5.88 0.60
C ILE A 5 -23.55 7.23 1.29
N PHE A 6 -23.79 7.20 2.61
CA PHE A 6 -24.05 8.40 3.40
C PHE A 6 -22.79 9.13 3.87
N HIS A 7 -21.59 8.63 3.56
CA HIS A 7 -20.36 9.27 4.01
C HIS A 7 -20.01 10.46 3.08
N PRO A 8 -20.18 11.72 3.53
CA PRO A 8 -20.16 12.90 2.65
C PRO A 8 -18.84 13.04 1.89
N ARG A 9 -17.72 12.69 2.55
CA ARG A 9 -16.39 12.75 1.93
C ARG A 9 -16.23 11.75 0.78
N LEU A 10 -16.84 10.56 0.85
CA LEU A 10 -16.68 9.56 -0.22
C LEU A 10 -17.45 9.98 -1.47
N VAL A 11 -18.62 10.58 -1.29
CA VAL A 11 -19.48 11.07 -2.39
C VAL A 11 -18.88 12.32 -3.06
N ILE A 12 -18.44 13.30 -2.28
CA ILE A 12 -17.82 14.52 -2.83
C ILE A 12 -16.52 14.17 -3.54
N SER A 13 -15.70 13.29 -2.94
CA SER A 13 -14.47 12.85 -3.59
C SER A 13 -14.77 12.07 -4.87
N SER A 14 -15.82 11.23 -4.96
CA SER A 14 -16.10 10.45 -6.18
C SER A 14 -16.48 11.29 -7.41
N GLN A 15 -16.86 12.55 -7.22
CA GLN A 15 -17.16 13.49 -8.30
C GLN A 15 -15.90 14.20 -8.82
N GLN A 16 -14.79 14.09 -8.10
CA GLN A 16 -13.51 14.65 -8.50
C GLN A 16 -12.66 13.54 -9.14
N VAL A 17 -11.89 13.86 -10.18
CA VAL A 17 -11.02 12.90 -10.89
C VAL A 17 -9.77 12.59 -10.05
N LEU A 18 -9.97 11.99 -8.88
CA LEU A 18 -8.93 11.63 -7.92
C LEU A 18 -8.69 10.12 -7.94
N THR A 19 -7.41 9.74 -7.95
CA THR A 19 -6.99 8.33 -7.93
C THR A 19 -7.35 7.64 -6.62
N GLU A 20 -7.58 8.41 -5.55
CA GLU A 20 -8.01 7.95 -4.23
C GLU A 20 -9.28 7.11 -4.25
N ILE A 21 -10.31 7.53 -5.02
CA ILE A 21 -11.62 6.86 -4.98
C ILE A 21 -11.57 5.54 -5.71
N THR A 22 -10.96 5.53 -6.91
CA THR A 22 -10.74 4.30 -7.67
C THR A 22 -9.91 3.31 -6.86
N TYR A 23 -8.86 3.78 -6.20
CA TYR A 23 -8.06 2.95 -5.28
C TYR A 23 -8.91 2.38 -4.14
N ALA A 24 -9.66 3.23 -3.42
CA ALA A 24 -10.49 2.80 -2.30
C ALA A 24 -11.57 1.80 -2.71
N PHE A 25 -12.22 2.04 -3.86
CA PHE A 25 -13.20 1.14 -4.45
C PHE A 25 -12.58 -0.23 -4.74
N LEU A 26 -11.43 -0.28 -5.40
CA LEU A 26 -10.74 -1.53 -5.72
C LEU A 26 -10.31 -2.27 -4.45
N VAL A 27 -9.76 -1.58 -3.45
CA VAL A 27 -9.39 -2.20 -2.17
C VAL A 27 -10.60 -2.82 -1.48
N VAL A 28 -11.69 -2.06 -1.31
CA VAL A 28 -12.90 -2.55 -0.64
C VAL A 28 -13.50 -3.73 -1.41
N THR A 29 -13.54 -3.65 -2.74
CA THR A 29 -14.05 -4.72 -3.60
C THR A 29 -13.18 -5.97 -3.52
N GLY A 30 -11.85 -5.82 -3.47
CA GLY A 30 -10.89 -6.92 -3.31
C GLY A 30 -11.05 -7.63 -1.97
N ILE A 31 -11.15 -6.87 -0.88
CA ILE A 31 -11.42 -7.41 0.47
C ILE A 31 -12.77 -8.15 0.48
N PHE A 32 -13.83 -7.52 -0.04
CA PHE A 32 -15.16 -8.12 -0.08
C PHE A 32 -15.18 -9.42 -0.89
N THR A 33 -14.53 -9.44 -2.05
CA THR A 33 -14.41 -10.63 -2.89
C THR A 33 -13.62 -11.72 -2.19
N GLY A 34 -12.52 -11.38 -1.51
CA GLY A 34 -11.74 -12.32 -0.69
C GLY A 34 -12.57 -12.93 0.45
N LEU A 35 -13.38 -12.12 1.13
CA LEU A 35 -14.31 -12.60 2.16
C LEU A 35 -15.37 -13.56 1.59
N ILE A 36 -15.93 -13.26 0.42
CA ILE A 36 -16.86 -14.17 -0.27
C ILE A 36 -16.14 -15.46 -0.68
N ALA A 37 -14.88 -15.37 -1.12
CA ALA A 37 -14.07 -16.53 -1.49
C ALA A 37 -13.92 -17.51 -0.33
N PHE A 38 -13.67 -16.98 0.88
CA PHE A 38 -13.64 -17.77 2.10
C PHE A 38 -15.00 -18.39 2.45
N LYS A 39 -16.09 -17.62 2.39
CA LYS A 39 -17.44 -18.12 2.70
C LYS A 39 -17.91 -19.22 1.73
N LYS A 40 -17.74 -18.99 0.42
CA LYS A 40 -18.18 -19.92 -0.64
C LYS A 40 -17.17 -21.04 -0.92
N LYS A 41 -15.96 -20.96 -0.36
CA LYS A 41 -14.84 -21.91 -0.56
C LYS A 41 -14.49 -22.14 -2.04
N LYS A 42 -14.72 -21.14 -2.91
CA LYS A 42 -14.45 -21.23 -4.35
C LYS A 42 -13.06 -20.65 -4.65
N ILE A 43 -12.17 -21.47 -5.20
CA ILE A 43 -10.77 -21.09 -5.44
C ILE A 43 -10.63 -19.93 -6.46
N TRP A 44 -11.48 -19.93 -7.49
CA TRP A 44 -11.45 -18.88 -8.53
C TRP A 44 -11.75 -17.48 -7.97
N LEU A 45 -12.53 -17.37 -6.88
CA LEU A 45 -12.80 -16.08 -6.24
C LEU A 45 -11.56 -15.48 -5.58
N PHE A 46 -10.61 -16.32 -5.14
CA PHE A 46 -9.30 -15.83 -4.69
C PHE A 46 -8.47 -15.28 -5.84
N LEU A 47 -8.55 -15.90 -7.02
CA LEU A 47 -7.91 -15.38 -8.24
C LEU A 47 -8.49 -14.00 -8.59
N LEU A 48 -9.82 -13.87 -8.58
CA LEU A 48 -10.50 -12.60 -8.83
C LEU A 48 -10.12 -11.52 -7.80
N ALA A 49 -10.09 -11.87 -6.51
CA ALA A 49 -9.64 -10.96 -5.47
C ALA A 49 -8.19 -10.49 -5.72
N GLY A 50 -7.30 -11.42 -6.09
CA GLY A 50 -5.92 -11.10 -6.47
C GLY A 50 -5.84 -10.12 -7.63
N LEU A 51 -6.60 -10.35 -8.71
CA LEU A 51 -6.66 -9.45 -9.87
C LEU A 51 -7.09 -8.04 -9.48
N ILE A 52 -8.11 -7.92 -8.63
CA ILE A 52 -8.60 -6.62 -8.13
C ILE A 52 -7.52 -5.91 -7.31
N PHE A 53 -6.77 -6.63 -6.47
CA PHE A 53 -5.63 -6.06 -5.75
C PHE A 53 -4.49 -5.66 -6.68
N GLY A 54 -4.25 -6.41 -7.76
CA GLY A 54 -3.28 -6.03 -8.80
C GLY A 54 -3.66 -4.69 -9.46
N LEU A 55 -4.93 -4.50 -9.80
CA LEU A 55 -5.46 -3.23 -10.29
C LEU A 55 -5.33 -2.11 -9.26
N SER A 56 -5.64 -2.40 -7.99
CA SER A 56 -5.47 -1.43 -6.89
C SER A 56 -4.02 -0.96 -6.79
N TYR A 57 -3.05 -1.88 -6.91
CA TYR A 57 -1.63 -1.54 -6.92
C TYR A 57 -1.24 -0.66 -8.12
N LEU A 58 -1.80 -0.90 -9.31
CA LEU A 58 -1.55 -0.05 -10.47
C LEU A 58 -2.14 1.36 -10.31
N THR A 59 -3.28 1.51 -9.64
CA THR A 59 -3.81 2.84 -9.33
C THR A 59 -2.96 3.58 -8.34
N ARG A 60 -2.42 2.87 -7.34
CA ARG A 60 -1.67 3.41 -6.23
C ARG A 60 -0.75 2.36 -5.60
N PRO A 61 0.55 2.66 -5.44
CA PRO A 61 1.50 1.69 -4.92
C PRO A 61 1.21 1.24 -3.48
N GLU A 62 0.43 2.01 -2.71
CA GLU A 62 -0.09 1.63 -1.39
C GLU A 62 -0.95 0.34 -1.44
N GLY A 63 -1.51 0.00 -2.60
CA GLY A 63 -2.22 -1.27 -2.82
C GLY A 63 -1.34 -2.49 -2.53
N PHE A 64 -0.03 -2.38 -2.71
CA PHE A 64 0.93 -3.44 -2.38
C PHE A 64 0.94 -3.76 -0.87
N LEU A 65 0.83 -2.73 -0.01
CA LEU A 65 0.79 -2.93 1.45
C LEU A 65 -0.49 -3.66 1.86
N ILE A 66 -1.63 -3.29 1.29
CA ILE A 66 -2.90 -3.96 1.58
C ILE A 66 -2.89 -5.41 1.08
N TYR A 67 -2.29 -5.67 -0.08
CA TYR A 67 -2.05 -7.02 -0.59
C TYR A 67 -1.21 -7.87 0.39
N ILE A 68 -0.12 -7.33 0.94
CA ILE A 68 0.69 -8.01 1.96
C ILE A 68 -0.14 -8.31 3.22
N LEU A 69 -0.95 -7.36 3.69
CA LEU A 69 -1.83 -7.58 4.84
C LEU A 69 -2.85 -8.69 4.57
N MET A 70 -3.42 -8.77 3.36
CA MET A 70 -4.31 -9.86 2.97
C MET A 70 -3.59 -11.21 2.92
N ILE A 71 -2.38 -11.28 2.37
CA ILE A 71 -1.55 -12.51 2.43
C ILE A 71 -1.35 -12.94 3.88
N PHE A 72 -0.94 -12.00 4.74
CA PHE A 72 -0.72 -12.29 6.15
C PHE A 72 -2.00 -12.82 6.78
N TRP A 73 -3.16 -12.25 6.44
CA TRP A 73 -4.43 -12.73 6.95
C TRP A 73 -4.79 -14.15 6.46
N ILE A 74 -4.62 -14.42 5.15
CA ILE A 74 -4.83 -15.75 4.53
C ILE A 74 -3.92 -16.80 5.18
N LEU A 75 -2.69 -16.42 5.50
CA LEU A 75 -1.71 -17.30 6.10
C LEU A 75 -1.99 -17.51 7.59
N PHE A 76 -2.04 -16.46 8.41
CA PHE A 76 -2.03 -16.62 9.87
C PHE A 76 -3.40 -16.83 10.49
N PHE A 77 -4.49 -16.41 9.84
CA PHE A 77 -5.84 -16.49 10.39
C PHE A 77 -6.88 -17.26 9.54
N PRO A 78 -6.52 -18.36 8.83
CA PRO A 78 -7.49 -19.12 8.02
C PRO A 78 -8.56 -19.79 8.90
N GLN A 79 -8.24 -20.01 10.17
CA GLN A 79 -9.09 -20.67 11.18
C GLN A 79 -10.39 -19.92 11.43
N LEU A 80 -10.40 -18.59 11.23
CA LEU A 80 -11.59 -17.75 11.39
C LEU A 80 -12.70 -18.08 10.38
N PHE A 81 -12.36 -18.72 9.26
CA PHE A 81 -13.31 -19.01 8.18
C PHE A 81 -13.31 -20.47 7.70
N LEU A 82 -12.31 -21.28 8.08
CA LEU A 82 -12.16 -22.67 7.65
C LEU A 82 -12.02 -23.60 8.86
N LYS A 83 -12.80 -24.70 8.86
CA LYS A 83 -12.79 -25.71 9.93
C LYS A 83 -11.43 -26.43 9.97
N ASN A 84 -10.90 -26.65 11.19
CA ASN A 84 -9.48 -26.92 11.51
C ASN A 84 -8.79 -28.08 10.73
N ASN A 85 -9.53 -29.08 10.22
CA ASN A 85 -8.93 -30.24 9.53
C ASN A 85 -8.77 -30.08 8.01
N GLN A 86 -9.40 -29.10 7.36
CA GLN A 86 -9.28 -28.90 5.89
C GLN A 86 -8.33 -27.75 5.50
N THR A 87 -7.77 -27.04 6.49
CA THR A 87 -7.04 -25.77 6.34
C THR A 87 -5.61 -25.94 5.82
N LYS A 88 -4.85 -26.93 6.32
CA LYS A 88 -3.43 -27.04 6.01
C LYS A 88 -3.15 -27.30 4.53
N ASN A 89 -3.91 -28.20 3.91
CA ASN A 89 -3.64 -28.62 2.52
C ASN A 89 -4.10 -27.60 1.46
N LYS A 90 -5.15 -26.82 1.76
CA LYS A 90 -5.71 -25.83 0.80
C LYS A 90 -5.11 -24.43 0.94
N ARG A 91 -4.44 -24.14 2.04
CA ARG A 91 -3.85 -22.81 2.31
C ARG A 91 -2.79 -22.42 1.28
N SER A 92 -1.89 -23.35 0.92
CA SER A 92 -0.88 -23.12 -0.12
C SER A 92 -1.53 -22.80 -1.46
N LEU A 93 -2.55 -23.56 -1.84
CA LEU A 93 -3.30 -23.35 -3.09
C LEU A 93 -4.03 -21.99 -3.11
N ILE A 94 -4.66 -21.59 -2.00
CA ILE A 94 -5.32 -20.28 -1.87
C ILE A 94 -4.30 -19.15 -2.01
N PHE A 95 -3.17 -19.24 -1.29
CA PHE A 95 -2.08 -18.27 -1.38
C PHE A 95 -1.54 -18.14 -2.80
N LEU A 96 -1.26 -19.28 -3.46
CA LEU A 96 -0.74 -19.32 -4.82
C LEU A 96 -1.74 -18.69 -5.80
N THR A 97 -3.01 -19.07 -5.70
CA THR A 97 -4.08 -18.57 -6.59
C THR A 97 -4.31 -17.08 -6.42
N PHE A 98 -4.34 -16.59 -5.18
CA PHE A 98 -4.48 -15.16 -4.88
C PHE A 98 -3.28 -14.36 -5.39
N SER A 99 -2.06 -14.87 -5.15
CA SER A 99 -0.84 -14.20 -5.60
C SER A 99 -0.71 -14.20 -7.11
N LEU A 100 -1.09 -15.29 -7.78
CA LEU A 100 -1.13 -15.37 -9.23
C LEU A 100 -2.07 -14.30 -9.82
N GLY A 101 -3.26 -14.11 -9.24
CA GLY A 101 -4.17 -13.03 -9.63
C GLY A 101 -3.53 -11.64 -9.51
N PHE A 102 -2.84 -11.36 -8.40
CA PHE A 102 -2.16 -10.08 -8.18
C PHE A 102 -1.04 -9.84 -9.20
N PHE A 103 -0.17 -10.83 -9.37
CA PHE A 103 1.03 -10.70 -10.20
C PHE A 103 0.72 -10.61 -11.70
N ILE A 104 -0.44 -11.08 -12.19
CA ILE A 104 -0.86 -10.88 -13.58
C ILE A 104 -0.82 -9.40 -13.97
N PHE A 105 -1.28 -8.50 -13.10
CA PHE A 105 -1.25 -7.05 -13.35
C PHE A 105 -0.04 -6.34 -12.77
N ALA A 106 0.47 -6.81 -11.62
CA ALA A 106 1.60 -6.15 -10.98
C ALA A 106 2.95 -6.41 -11.69
N LEU A 107 3.15 -7.60 -12.28
CA LEU A 107 4.44 -7.96 -12.90
C LEU A 107 4.85 -7.04 -14.05
N PRO A 108 3.99 -6.75 -15.06
CA PRO A 108 4.38 -5.87 -16.16
C PRO A 108 4.91 -4.51 -15.68
N TYR A 109 4.23 -3.92 -14.68
CA TYR A 109 4.65 -2.66 -14.08
C TYR A 109 5.94 -2.81 -13.27
N LEU A 110 6.09 -3.87 -12.46
CA LEU A 110 7.33 -4.11 -11.70
C LEU A 110 8.55 -4.31 -12.62
N PHE A 111 8.37 -4.97 -13.77
CA PHE A 111 9.43 -5.12 -14.77
C PHE A 111 9.79 -3.79 -15.43
N PHE A 112 8.79 -2.97 -15.75
CA PHE A 112 9.00 -1.62 -16.25
C PHE A 112 9.82 -0.78 -15.25
N VAL A 113 9.39 -0.76 -13.98
CA VAL A 113 10.09 -0.05 -12.90
C VAL A 113 11.53 -0.56 -12.74
N LYS A 114 11.73 -1.87 -12.75
CA LYS A 114 13.09 -2.46 -12.69
C LYS A 114 13.96 -2.02 -13.87
N LYS A 115 13.40 -1.99 -15.08
CA LYS A 115 14.11 -1.58 -16.30
C LYS A 115 14.54 -0.12 -16.25
N GLU A 116 13.67 0.76 -15.75
CA GLU A 116 13.97 2.20 -15.65
C GLU A 116 14.90 2.53 -14.49
N LEU A 117 14.74 1.89 -13.33
CA LEU A 117 15.53 2.17 -12.12
C LEU A 117 16.86 1.40 -12.05
N GLY A 118 16.99 0.27 -12.75
CA GLY A 118 18.12 -0.65 -12.61
C GLY A 118 18.07 -1.54 -11.36
N TYR A 119 17.13 -1.32 -10.45
CA TYR A 119 16.91 -2.13 -9.24
C TYR A 119 15.41 -2.37 -8.99
N TRP A 120 15.10 -3.36 -8.14
CA TRP A 120 13.70 -3.64 -7.77
C TRP A 120 13.17 -2.60 -6.79
N ALA A 121 12.11 -1.90 -7.18
CA ALA A 121 11.38 -0.98 -6.33
C ALA A 121 9.87 -1.22 -6.44
N ILE A 122 9.12 -0.85 -5.39
CA ILE A 122 7.65 -0.98 -5.36
C ILE A 122 7.00 0.09 -6.25
N SER A 123 7.67 1.24 -6.42
CA SER A 123 7.21 2.36 -7.24
C SER A 123 8.37 3.29 -7.58
N GLU A 124 8.23 4.02 -8.67
CA GLU A 124 9.13 5.09 -9.17
C GLU A 124 9.38 6.24 -8.19
N LYS A 125 8.59 6.33 -7.11
CA LYS A 125 8.71 7.38 -6.09
C LYS A 125 9.01 6.81 -4.70
N SER A 126 9.18 5.50 -4.58
CA SER A 126 9.26 4.83 -3.27
C SER A 126 10.52 5.23 -2.50
N SER A 127 11.68 5.32 -3.16
CA SER A 127 12.93 5.68 -2.52
C SER A 127 12.98 7.16 -2.15
N TYR A 128 12.53 8.02 -3.05
CA TYR A 128 12.41 9.46 -2.79
C TYR A 128 11.43 9.77 -1.64
N ASN A 129 10.25 9.15 -1.63
CA ASN A 129 9.26 9.35 -0.56
C ASN A 129 9.78 8.87 0.80
N PHE A 130 10.56 7.79 0.81
CA PHE A 130 11.24 7.33 2.02
C PHE A 130 12.27 8.35 2.50
N TYR A 131 13.15 8.81 1.61
CA TYR A 131 14.15 9.82 1.95
C TYR A 131 13.53 11.11 2.48
N THR A 132 12.53 11.66 1.80
CA THR A 132 11.84 12.88 2.25
C THR A 132 11.20 12.70 3.62
N SER A 133 10.64 11.51 3.88
CA SER A 133 10.09 11.15 5.18
C SER A 133 11.15 11.04 6.28
N PHE A 134 12.41 10.74 5.97
CA PHE A 134 13.51 10.59 6.93
C PHE A 134 14.66 11.59 6.71
N ARG A 135 14.38 12.73 6.05
CA ARG A 135 15.40 13.65 5.55
C ARG A 135 16.38 14.11 6.64
N SER A 136 15.87 14.45 7.82
CA SER A 136 16.66 14.87 8.98
C SER A 136 17.63 13.80 9.46
N GLU A 137 17.23 12.54 9.44
CA GLU A 137 18.02 11.40 9.88
C GLU A 137 19.07 11.08 8.83
N TYR A 138 18.72 11.09 7.55
CA TYR A 138 19.70 10.96 6.47
C TYR A 138 20.79 12.04 6.55
N GLN A 139 20.44 13.29 6.84
CA GLN A 139 21.41 14.36 7.08
C GLN A 139 22.28 14.09 8.31
N LYS A 140 21.66 13.65 9.42
CA LYS A 140 22.38 13.32 10.66
C LYS A 140 23.42 12.21 10.46
N TYR A 141 23.14 11.22 9.63
CA TYR A 141 24.03 10.10 9.36
C TYR A 141 24.98 10.33 8.18
N GLY A 142 24.98 11.51 7.56
CA GLY A 142 25.81 11.80 6.38
C GLY A 142 25.42 10.98 5.15
N LEU A 143 24.20 10.42 5.12
CA LEU A 143 23.65 9.61 4.03
C LEU A 143 22.82 10.43 3.04
N ALA A 144 22.76 11.76 3.23
CA ALA A 144 22.00 12.64 2.36
C ALA A 144 22.58 12.63 0.93
N PRO A 145 21.74 12.55 -0.11
CA PRO A 145 22.21 12.60 -1.49
C PRO A 145 22.84 13.96 -1.79
N ALA A 146 23.88 13.94 -2.64
CA ALA A 146 24.63 15.13 -3.04
C ALA A 146 23.78 16.17 -3.82
N HIS A 147 22.70 15.73 -4.49
CA HIS A 147 21.80 16.62 -5.22
C HIS A 147 20.34 16.39 -4.80
N LEU A 148 19.61 17.47 -4.53
CA LEU A 148 18.18 17.45 -4.24
C LEU A 148 17.42 17.93 -5.48
N GLN A 149 16.57 17.09 -6.07
CA GLN A 149 15.68 17.52 -7.15
C GLN A 149 14.58 18.45 -6.59
N THR A 150 14.44 19.64 -7.19
CA THR A 150 13.48 20.70 -6.82
C THR A 150 12.15 20.62 -7.58
N SER A 151 12.03 19.78 -8.61
CA SER A 151 10.78 19.62 -9.37
C SER A 151 9.78 18.73 -8.62
N HIS A 152 8.54 19.19 -8.46
CA HIS A 152 7.49 18.51 -7.72
C HIS A 152 6.63 17.54 -8.56
N GLN A 153 6.77 17.53 -9.90
CA GLN A 153 5.74 16.93 -10.77
C GLN A 153 6.16 15.71 -11.60
N GLU A 154 7.44 15.45 -11.87
CA GLU A 154 7.85 14.27 -12.65
C GLU A 154 8.17 13.06 -11.78
N SER A 155 8.10 11.85 -12.35
CA SER A 155 8.59 10.61 -11.75
C SER A 155 10.10 10.70 -11.54
N LYS A 156 10.45 11.21 -10.37
CA LYS A 156 11.78 11.70 -9.92
C LYS A 156 12.93 10.73 -10.13
N GLU A 157 12.65 9.44 -10.12
CA GLU A 157 13.67 8.40 -10.27
C GLU A 157 13.86 7.95 -11.75
N ILE A 158 12.90 8.24 -12.64
CA ILE A 158 12.99 7.96 -14.09
C ILE A 158 13.62 9.13 -14.86
N ALA A 159 13.30 10.37 -14.46
CA ALA A 159 13.77 11.58 -15.15
C ALA A 159 15.30 11.73 -15.16
N ILE A 160 16.01 11.06 -14.25
CA ILE A 160 17.46 10.97 -14.28
C ILE A 160 17.82 9.50 -14.09
N LYS A 161 18.10 8.79 -15.20
CA LYS A 161 18.87 7.53 -15.18
C LYS A 161 20.16 7.79 -14.40
N SER A 162 20.17 7.52 -13.10
CA SER A 162 21.30 7.92 -12.28
C SER A 162 21.57 6.94 -11.17
N ASP A 163 22.63 6.19 -11.40
CA ASP A 163 23.46 5.54 -10.37
C ASP A 163 23.90 6.51 -9.25
N LYS A 164 23.63 7.82 -9.36
CA LYS A 164 23.96 8.86 -8.37
C LYS A 164 22.95 9.03 -7.24
N PHE A 165 21.76 8.44 -7.32
CA PHE A 165 20.72 8.55 -6.28
C PHE A 165 20.66 7.30 -5.41
N ASN A 166 21.65 7.13 -4.55
CA ASN A 166 21.76 5.96 -3.69
C ASN A 166 21.00 6.13 -2.37
N TYR A 167 19.68 6.33 -2.45
CA TYR A 167 18.85 6.50 -1.25
C TYR A 167 18.79 5.25 -0.37
N LYS A 168 19.13 4.06 -0.90
CA LYS A 168 19.02 2.71 -0.28
C LYS A 168 18.07 2.64 0.94
N PRO A 169 16.76 2.82 0.73
CA PRO A 169 15.78 2.85 1.83
C PRO A 169 15.85 1.59 2.70
N LEU A 170 16.01 0.44 2.04
CA LEU A 170 16.07 -0.86 2.70
C LEU A 170 17.30 -0.99 3.60
N SER A 171 18.49 -0.57 3.12
CA SER A 171 19.68 -0.63 3.97
C SER A 171 19.58 0.34 5.13
N PHE A 172 19.07 1.56 4.91
CA PHE A 172 18.83 2.51 6.00
C PHE A 172 17.87 1.92 7.05
N ALA A 173 16.77 1.30 6.61
CA ALA A 173 15.79 0.71 7.50
C ALA A 173 16.33 -0.46 8.33
N LEU A 174 17.20 -1.28 7.75
CA LEU A 174 17.85 -2.39 8.44
C LEU A 174 18.91 -1.93 9.44
N HIS A 175 19.64 -0.84 9.14
CA HIS A 175 20.68 -0.31 10.03
C HIS A 175 20.11 0.56 11.16
N HIS A 176 18.96 1.20 10.92
CA HIS A 176 18.36 2.13 11.89
C HIS A 176 16.89 1.81 12.22
N PRO A 177 16.54 0.54 12.58
CA PRO A 177 15.15 0.13 12.76
C PRO A 177 14.45 0.89 13.90
N TRP A 178 15.21 1.26 14.94
CA TRP A 178 14.69 2.00 16.09
C TRP A 178 14.30 3.45 15.74
N THR A 179 15.01 4.08 14.80
CA THR A 179 14.67 5.44 14.35
C THR A 179 13.34 5.46 13.60
N ILE A 180 13.13 4.45 12.76
CA ILE A 180 11.87 4.23 12.04
C ILE A 180 10.75 3.94 13.03
N GLY A 181 10.96 3.01 13.96
CA GLY A 181 9.97 2.64 14.96
C GLY A 181 9.52 3.84 15.82
N LYS A 182 10.47 4.63 16.32
CA LYS A 182 10.17 5.84 17.10
C LYS A 182 9.39 6.88 16.31
N ARG A 183 9.79 7.14 15.05
CA ARG A 183 9.11 8.10 14.19
C ARG A 183 7.72 7.63 13.80
N ALA A 184 7.57 6.35 13.46
CA ALA A 184 6.28 5.74 13.17
C ALA A 184 5.34 5.84 14.37
N MET A 185 5.82 5.49 15.57
CA MET A 185 5.04 5.62 16.81
C MET A 185 4.61 7.06 17.08
N LYS A 186 5.55 8.02 16.99
CA LYS A 186 5.26 9.45 17.17
C LYS A 186 4.24 9.95 16.15
N ASN A 187 4.36 9.55 14.90
CA ASN A 187 3.43 9.93 13.84
C ASN A 187 2.05 9.29 14.02
N ILE A 188 1.97 8.03 14.43
CA ILE A 188 0.70 7.36 14.73
C ILE A 188 0.01 8.05 15.90
N LEU A 189 0.72 8.30 17.00
CA LEU A 189 0.19 9.04 18.15
C LEU A 189 -0.28 10.42 17.71
N ARG A 190 0.53 11.16 16.97
CA ARG A 190 0.15 12.47 16.44
C ARG A 190 -1.09 12.39 15.54
N ILE A 191 -1.18 11.42 14.62
CA ILE A 191 -2.35 11.26 13.75
C ILE A 191 -3.59 10.94 14.57
N LEU A 192 -3.49 10.06 15.57
CA LEU A 192 -4.60 9.73 16.47
C LEU A 192 -5.04 10.99 17.23
N PHE A 193 -4.11 11.71 17.86
CA PHE A 193 -4.41 12.88 18.67
C PHE A 193 -4.75 14.15 17.87
N ASP A 194 -4.27 14.33 16.64
CA ASP A 194 -4.60 15.47 15.78
C ASP A 194 -5.94 15.23 15.03
N ARG A 195 -6.31 13.97 14.74
CA ARG A 195 -7.57 13.65 14.04
C ARG A 195 -8.77 13.49 14.97
N ILE A 196 -8.60 13.15 16.24
CA ILE A 196 -9.70 13.07 17.21
C ILE A 196 -10.38 14.45 17.43
N PRO A 197 -9.65 15.57 17.62
CA PRO A 197 -10.26 16.89 17.77
C PRO A 197 -10.94 17.35 16.47
N SER A 198 -10.31 17.14 15.31
CA SER A 198 -10.86 17.62 14.04
C SER A 198 -12.07 16.82 13.54
N SER A 199 -12.32 15.59 14.00
CA SER A 199 -13.61 14.93 13.75
C SER A 199 -14.72 15.39 14.70
N LEU A 200 -14.38 15.98 15.85
CA LEU A 200 -15.34 16.53 16.82
C LEU A 200 -15.66 18.00 16.55
N THR A 201 -14.69 18.81 16.11
CA THR A 201 -14.88 20.26 15.94
C THR A 201 -15.58 20.65 14.65
N TYR A 202 -15.52 19.84 13.58
CA TYR A 202 -16.16 20.18 12.30
C TYR A 202 -17.66 19.87 12.23
N ASN A 203 -18.24 19.19 13.23
CA ASN A 203 -19.69 18.96 13.29
C ASN A 203 -20.48 20.13 13.90
N PHE A 204 -19.83 21.19 14.41
CA PHE A 204 -20.52 22.31 15.06
C PHE A 204 -20.45 23.64 14.30
N ALA A 205 -19.80 23.70 13.13
CA ALA A 205 -19.66 24.95 12.35
C ALA A 205 -20.59 25.03 11.13
N LEU A 206 -21.54 24.10 10.98
CA LEU A 206 -22.56 24.10 9.93
C LEU A 206 -23.96 23.80 10.50
N VAL A 207 -24.35 24.57 11.51
CA VAL A 207 -25.75 24.90 11.83
C VAL A 207 -25.80 26.42 11.96
#